data_AF-A0A1J5R3F3-F1
#
_entry.id   AF-A0A1J5R3F3-F1
#
_cell.length_a   1.000
_cell.length_b   1.000
_cell.length_c   1.000
_cell.angle_alpha   90.00
_cell.angle_beta   90.00
_cell.angle_gamma   90.00
#
_symmetry.space_group_name_H-M   'P 1'
#
loop_
_entity.id
_entity.type
_entity.pdbx_description
1 polymer ?
#
loop_
_entity_poly.entity_id
_entity_poly.type
_entity_poly.pdbx_seq_one_letter_code
_entity_poly.pdbx_strand_id
1 'polypeptide(L)'
;MTGVVDLVFPLSGATIAPDYALLLWRSLRLTVPWLDDEPAAGILPISGASVGDGVLYLGHRAQLTLRLPLARLADADALCGRQLDLNGAVSIGQAHQRALRPQPAQYSPFVALASTSEEDFVAECGRRLEEIGIAARLICGRARTMRGEAGAISGFSLMLHGLTAEHALRLQTLGLGDGRKLGCGIFVPHKTATAVGTP
;
A
#
# COMPACT_ATOMS: atom_id res chain seq x y z
N MET A 1 5.32 -19.61 -10.88
CA MET A 1 4.89 -18.43 -10.09
C MET A 1 5.80 -17.28 -10.48
N THR A 2 5.27 -16.22 -11.10
CA THR A 2 6.02 -14.98 -11.31
C THR A 2 6.24 -14.32 -9.95
N GLY A 3 7.50 -14.20 -9.53
CA GLY A 3 7.82 -13.56 -8.25
C GLY A 3 7.32 -12.12 -8.20
N VAL A 4 6.95 -11.65 -7.00
CA VAL A 4 6.57 -10.25 -6.73
C VAL A 4 7.59 -9.63 -5.78
N VAL A 5 7.93 -8.37 -6.02
CA VAL A 5 8.94 -7.62 -5.28
C VAL A 5 8.45 -6.20 -5.03
N ASP A 6 9.02 -5.54 -4.01
CA ASP A 6 8.90 -4.08 -3.87
C ASP A 6 10.03 -3.42 -4.67
N LEU A 7 9.70 -2.59 -5.66
CA LEU A 7 10.62 -1.67 -6.32
C LEU A 7 10.53 -0.29 -5.67
N VAL A 8 11.64 0.18 -5.11
CA VAL A 8 11.68 1.33 -4.22
C VAL A 8 12.45 2.47 -4.87
N PHE A 9 11.80 3.63 -4.95
CA PHE A 9 12.38 4.86 -5.48
C PHE A 9 12.48 5.90 -4.35
N PRO A 10 13.68 6.36 -3.97
CA PRO A 10 13.83 7.48 -3.06
C PRO A 10 13.12 8.71 -3.64
N LEU A 11 12.44 9.48 -2.78
CA LEU A 11 11.81 10.73 -3.18
C LEU A 11 12.58 11.92 -2.60
N SER A 12 12.69 12.99 -3.39
CA SER A 12 13.23 14.27 -2.95
C SER A 12 12.20 15.37 -3.19
N GLY A 13 11.76 16.00 -2.10
CA GLY A 13 10.74 17.04 -2.07
C GLY A 13 10.47 17.45 -0.63
N ALA A 14 9.77 18.57 -0.42
CA ALA A 14 9.49 19.08 0.92
C ALA A 14 8.12 18.61 1.43
N THR A 15 7.08 18.85 0.64
CA THR A 15 5.69 18.61 1.01
C THR A 15 4.89 18.08 -0.18
N ILE A 16 3.83 17.33 0.11
CA ILE A 16 2.80 16.92 -0.85
C ILE A 16 1.41 17.07 -0.22
N ALA A 17 0.35 17.00 -1.02
CA ALA A 17 -1.02 16.97 -0.51
C ALA A 17 -1.26 15.75 0.42
N PRO A 18 -2.03 15.87 1.51
CA PRO A 18 -2.37 14.73 2.38
C PRO A 18 -3.14 13.61 1.67
N ASP A 19 -3.92 13.95 0.65
CA ASP A 19 -4.73 13.06 -0.19
C ASP A 19 -4.09 12.79 -1.56
N TYR A 20 -2.75 12.77 -1.62
CA TYR A 20 -1.96 12.61 -2.85
C TYR A 20 -2.25 11.33 -3.66
N ALA A 21 -2.90 10.30 -3.09
CA ALA A 21 -2.98 8.97 -3.70
C ALA A 21 -3.54 8.98 -5.14
N LEU A 22 -4.60 9.76 -5.38
CA LEU A 22 -5.19 9.91 -6.71
C LEU A 22 -4.27 10.69 -7.67
N LEU A 23 -3.63 11.75 -7.20
CA LEU A 23 -2.66 12.53 -7.98
C LEU A 23 -1.45 11.67 -8.37
N LEU A 24 -0.97 10.85 -7.44
CA LEU A 24 0.14 9.94 -7.64
C LEU A 24 -0.20 8.91 -8.71
N TRP A 25 -1.33 8.20 -8.58
CA TRP A 25 -1.72 7.21 -9.59
C TRP A 25 -1.90 7.84 -10.98
N ARG A 26 -2.57 8.99 -11.06
CA ARG A 26 -2.73 9.74 -12.33
C ARG A 26 -1.41 10.17 -12.94
N SER A 27 -0.43 10.55 -12.14
CA SER A 27 0.89 10.95 -12.64
C SER A 27 1.70 9.74 -13.12
N LEU A 28 1.61 8.62 -12.40
CA LEU A 28 2.35 7.40 -12.76
C LEU A 28 1.81 6.75 -14.03
N ARG A 29 0.49 6.66 -14.21
CA ARG A 29 -0.10 6.05 -15.43
C ARG A 29 0.27 6.76 -16.73
N LEU A 30 0.66 8.04 -16.67
CA LEU A 30 1.19 8.77 -17.83
C LEU A 30 2.59 8.30 -18.23
N THR A 31 3.39 7.84 -17.27
CA THR A 31 4.78 7.40 -17.51
C THR A 31 4.87 5.89 -17.69
N VAL A 32 4.08 5.14 -16.93
CA VAL A 32 4.04 3.67 -16.90
C VAL A 32 2.60 3.19 -17.08
N PRO A 33 2.03 3.31 -18.30
CA PRO A 33 0.62 3.00 -18.55
C PRO A 33 0.26 1.53 -18.31
N TRP A 34 1.24 0.62 -18.42
CA TRP A 34 1.08 -0.80 -18.08
C TRP A 34 0.59 -1.02 -16.64
N LEU A 35 0.76 -0.03 -15.76
CA LEU A 35 0.30 -0.09 -14.39
C LEU A 35 -1.22 -0.26 -14.31
N ASP A 36 -1.99 0.26 -15.28
CA ASP A 36 -3.44 0.12 -15.30
C ASP A 36 -3.89 -1.33 -15.56
N ASP A 37 -3.14 -2.06 -16.39
CA ASP A 37 -3.47 -3.42 -16.82
C ASP A 37 -2.81 -4.53 -15.98
N GLU A 38 -1.96 -4.17 -15.01
CA GLU A 38 -1.22 -5.13 -14.18
C GLU A 38 -1.89 -5.30 -12.80
N PRO A 39 -2.80 -6.26 -12.59
CA PRO A 39 -3.57 -6.38 -11.35
C PRO A 39 -2.71 -6.68 -10.13
N ALA A 40 -1.59 -7.40 -10.31
CA ALA A 40 -0.67 -7.71 -9.21
C ALA A 40 0.09 -6.47 -8.72
N ALA A 41 0.21 -5.43 -9.55
CA ALA A 41 0.94 -4.23 -9.18
C ALA A 41 0.14 -3.32 -8.24
N GLY A 42 0.80 -2.74 -7.24
CA GLY A 42 0.20 -1.83 -6.29
C GLY A 42 1.18 -0.76 -5.82
N ILE A 43 0.65 0.36 -5.36
CA ILE A 43 1.43 1.52 -4.91
C ILE A 43 1.40 1.58 -3.39
N LEU A 44 2.52 1.34 -2.73
CA LEU A 44 2.56 1.46 -1.27
C LEU A 44 2.42 2.93 -0.88
N PRO A 45 1.72 3.23 0.25
CA PRO A 45 1.61 4.58 0.76
C PRO A 45 2.98 5.22 1.04
N ILE A 46 3.15 6.45 0.56
CA ILE A 46 4.27 7.33 0.92
C ILE A 46 4.12 7.70 2.40
N SER A 47 5.19 7.48 3.15
CA SER A 47 5.28 7.88 4.56
C SER A 47 5.69 9.35 4.68
N GLY A 48 5.03 10.08 5.57
CA GLY A 48 5.35 11.47 5.88
C GLY A 48 4.74 11.88 7.22
N ALA A 49 5.12 13.05 7.71
CA ALA A 49 4.55 13.65 8.91
C ALA A 49 3.48 14.67 8.52
N SER A 50 2.38 14.73 9.27
CA SER A 50 1.40 15.81 9.14
C SER A 50 1.07 16.33 10.53
N VAL A 51 0.98 17.66 10.67
CA VAL A 51 0.63 18.33 11.92
C VAL A 51 -0.78 18.91 11.90
N GLY A 52 -1.60 18.52 10.90
CA GLY A 52 -2.97 18.99 10.74
C GLY A 52 -3.11 20.32 10.00
N ASP A 53 -2.04 20.80 9.38
CA ASP A 53 -1.95 22.03 8.58
C ASP A 53 -2.29 21.83 7.09
N GLY A 54 -2.85 20.67 6.74
CA GLY A 54 -3.28 20.38 5.36
C GLY A 54 -2.14 20.02 4.41
N VAL A 55 -0.94 19.72 4.91
CA VAL A 55 0.18 19.19 4.13
C VAL A 55 0.75 17.91 4.74
N LEU A 56 1.45 17.13 3.90
CA LEU A 56 2.26 16.00 4.32
C LEU A 56 3.73 16.32 4.06
N TYR A 57 4.50 16.45 5.14
CA TYR A 57 5.94 16.70 5.10
C TYR A 57 6.70 15.41 4.78
N LEU A 58 7.51 15.48 3.73
CA LEU A 58 8.39 14.39 3.33
C LEU A 58 9.68 14.44 4.14
N GLY A 59 9.94 13.38 4.88
CA GLY A 59 11.24 13.18 5.53
C GLY A 59 12.29 12.67 4.55
N HIS A 60 13.54 12.62 4.99
CA HIS A 60 14.69 12.13 4.19
C HIS A 60 14.57 10.66 3.74
N ARG A 61 13.62 9.91 4.32
CA ARG A 61 13.32 8.50 3.98
C ARG A 61 12.03 8.34 3.18
N ALA A 62 11.45 9.44 2.67
CA ALA A 62 10.30 9.37 1.79
C ALA A 62 10.67 8.57 0.53
N GLN A 63 9.79 7.65 0.15
CA GLN A 63 10.01 6.75 -0.97
C GLN A 63 8.67 6.47 -1.66
N LEU A 64 8.69 6.39 -2.98
CA LEU A 64 7.67 5.72 -3.76
C LEU A 64 8.03 4.25 -3.78
N THR A 65 7.08 3.37 -3.52
CA THR A 65 7.31 1.93 -3.66
C THR A 65 6.20 1.31 -4.48
N LEU A 66 6.58 0.63 -5.56
CA LEU A 66 5.68 -0.19 -6.35
C LEU A 66 5.89 -1.65 -5.98
N ARG A 67 4.86 -2.32 -5.51
CA ARG A 67 4.85 -3.78 -5.44
C ARG A 67 4.42 -4.31 -6.78
N LEU A 68 5.24 -5.09 -7.47
CA LEU A 68 4.98 -5.52 -8.85
C LEU A 68 5.60 -6.88 -9.17
N PRO A 69 5.10 -7.59 -10.21
CA PRO A 69 5.77 -8.79 -10.72
C PRO A 69 7.17 -8.48 -11.25
N LEU A 70 8.11 -9.42 -11.09
CA LEU A 70 9.49 -9.27 -11.58
C LEU A 70 9.57 -8.91 -13.07
N ALA A 71 8.60 -9.36 -13.88
CA ALA A 71 8.51 -9.05 -15.31
C ALA A 71 8.33 -7.55 -15.62
N ARG A 72 7.84 -6.75 -14.66
CA ARG A 72 7.60 -5.30 -14.82
C ARG A 72 8.75 -4.42 -14.30
N LEU A 73 9.85 -5.02 -13.82
CA LEU A 73 10.96 -4.26 -13.27
C LEU A 73 11.55 -3.28 -14.29
N ALA A 74 11.90 -3.78 -15.48
CA ALA A 74 12.47 -2.95 -16.55
C ALA A 74 11.48 -1.87 -17.02
N ASP A 75 10.19 -2.20 -17.12
CA ASP A 75 9.15 -1.24 -17.51
C ASP A 75 9.00 -0.12 -16.45
N ALA A 76 9.25 -0.42 -15.17
CA ALA A 76 9.14 0.53 -14.08
C ALA A 76 10.35 1.48 -13.95
N ASP A 77 11.50 1.14 -14.54
CA ASP A 77 12.70 2.00 -14.54
C ASP A 77 12.46 3.33 -15.28
N ALA A 78 11.42 3.41 -16.14
CA ALA A 78 10.99 4.65 -16.79
C ALA A 78 10.62 5.79 -15.81
N LEU A 79 10.40 5.46 -14.53
CA LEU A 79 10.14 6.42 -13.45
C LEU A 79 11.41 7.07 -12.89
N CYS A 80 12.58 6.45 -13.06
CA CYS A 80 13.84 6.97 -12.53
C CYS A 80 14.15 8.36 -13.11
N GLY A 81 14.46 9.32 -12.24
CA GLY A 81 14.79 10.70 -12.64
C GLY A 81 13.59 11.56 -13.04
N ARG A 82 12.36 11.04 -12.99
CA ARG A 82 11.15 11.83 -13.29
C ARG A 82 10.81 12.78 -12.16
N GLN A 83 10.01 13.79 -12.49
CA GLN A 83 9.38 14.67 -11.52
C GLN A 83 7.87 14.44 -11.53
N LEU A 84 7.27 14.51 -10.35
CA LEU A 84 5.83 14.47 -10.13
C LEU A 84 5.42 15.76 -9.43
N ASP A 85 4.22 16.24 -9.75
CA ASP A 85 3.55 17.27 -8.95
C ASP A 85 2.38 16.64 -8.20
N LEU A 86 2.53 16.54 -6.87
CA LEU A 86 1.51 16.00 -5.97
C LEU A 86 0.90 17.13 -5.12
N ASN A 87 0.68 18.29 -5.76
CA ASN A 87 0.53 19.61 -5.12
C ASN A 87 1.77 19.95 -4.28
N GLY A 88 2.91 19.76 -4.91
CA GLY A 88 4.22 19.73 -4.30
C GLY A 88 5.17 18.97 -5.21
N ALA A 89 6.23 19.65 -5.66
CA ALA A 89 7.18 19.08 -6.59
C ALA A 89 8.03 18.00 -5.89
N VAL A 90 8.06 16.81 -6.48
CA VAL A 90 8.85 15.68 -5.99
C VAL A 90 9.65 15.09 -7.14
N SER A 91 10.93 14.86 -6.90
CA SER A 91 11.81 14.14 -7.83
C SER A 91 11.96 12.67 -7.42
N ILE A 92 11.91 11.77 -8.40
CA ILE A 92 12.06 10.32 -8.23
C ILE A 92 13.53 9.95 -8.45
N GLY A 93 14.14 9.33 -7.44
CA GLY A 93 15.51 8.83 -7.50
C GLY A 93 15.67 7.50 -8.23
N GLN A 94 16.86 6.93 -8.14
CA GLN A 94 17.17 5.62 -8.72
C GLN A 94 16.50 4.50 -7.93
N ALA A 95 15.93 3.54 -8.66
CA ALA A 95 15.22 2.42 -8.07
C ALA A 95 16.18 1.39 -7.45
N HIS A 96 15.73 0.70 -6.42
CA HIS A 96 16.34 -0.54 -5.95
C HIS A 96 15.27 -1.54 -5.56
N GLN A 97 15.60 -2.83 -5.68
CA GLN A 97 14.70 -3.91 -5.34
C GLN A 97 14.75 -4.22 -3.85
N ARG A 98 13.59 -4.57 -3.29
CA ARG A 98 13.44 -5.03 -1.91
C ARG A 98 12.54 -6.26 -1.87
N ALA A 99 13.10 -7.36 -1.39
CA ALA A 99 12.33 -8.59 -1.20
C ALA A 99 11.20 -8.39 -0.17
N LEU A 100 10.07 -9.06 -0.41
CA LEU A 100 8.97 -9.11 0.55
C LEU A 100 9.42 -9.82 1.82
N ARG A 101 9.01 -9.30 2.98
CA ARG A 101 9.39 -9.87 4.28
C ARG A 101 8.20 -10.60 4.90
N PRO A 102 8.29 -11.91 5.14
CA PRO A 102 7.23 -12.67 5.81
C PRO A 102 7.23 -12.38 7.31
N GLN A 103 6.52 -11.34 7.74
CA GLN A 103 6.30 -11.09 9.17
C GLN A 103 4.93 -11.63 9.60
N PRO A 104 4.82 -12.24 10.81
CA PRO A 104 3.55 -12.79 11.29
C PRO A 104 2.44 -11.76 11.48
N ALA A 105 2.81 -10.48 11.58
CA ALA A 105 1.89 -9.35 11.61
C ALA A 105 2.09 -8.46 10.38
N GLN A 106 0.97 -8.12 9.76
CA GLN A 106 0.89 -7.32 8.55
C GLN A 106 -0.15 -6.22 8.78
N TYR A 107 0.11 -5.04 8.23
CA TYR A 107 -0.76 -3.88 8.39
C TYR A 107 -1.04 -3.24 7.03
N SER A 108 -2.29 -2.86 6.82
CA SER A 108 -2.69 -1.96 5.73
C SER A 108 -3.34 -0.72 6.35
N PRO A 109 -2.87 0.50 6.02
CA PRO A 109 -3.48 1.72 6.54
C PRO A 109 -4.86 2.01 5.96
N PHE A 110 -5.24 1.33 4.88
CA PHE A 110 -6.53 1.48 4.24
C PHE A 110 -6.87 0.24 3.39
N VAL A 111 -8.03 -0.36 3.65
CA VAL A 111 -8.61 -1.45 2.86
C VAL A 111 -9.99 -0.99 2.42
N ALA A 112 -10.21 -0.97 1.11
CA ALA A 112 -11.48 -0.60 0.50
C ALA A 112 -12.24 -1.88 0.13
N LEU A 113 -13.40 -2.07 0.76
CA LEU A 113 -14.35 -3.13 0.46
C LEU A 113 -15.75 -2.51 0.46
N ALA A 114 -16.65 -3.04 -0.35
CA ALA A 114 -18.05 -2.65 -0.31
C ALA A 114 -18.67 -3.14 1.01
N SER A 115 -18.91 -2.23 1.95
CA SER A 115 -19.48 -2.53 3.27
C SER A 115 -20.33 -1.36 3.76
N THR A 116 -21.41 -1.66 4.47
CA THR A 116 -22.34 -0.67 5.05
C THR A 116 -22.08 -0.38 6.52
N SER A 117 -21.34 -1.26 7.21
CA SER A 117 -20.94 -1.13 8.61
C SER A 117 -19.54 -1.71 8.84
N GLU A 118 -18.99 -1.50 10.03
CA GLU A 118 -17.73 -2.14 10.45
C GLU A 118 -17.88 -3.67 10.55
N GLU A 119 -19.03 -4.15 11.02
CA GLU A 119 -19.32 -5.59 11.14
C GLU A 119 -19.34 -6.26 9.76
N ASP A 120 -20.02 -5.65 8.78
CA ASP A 120 -20.04 -6.12 7.39
C ASP A 120 -18.63 -6.13 6.80
N PHE A 121 -17.83 -5.09 7.08
CA PHE A 121 -16.45 -5.00 6.63
C PHE A 121 -15.58 -6.12 7.18
N VAL A 122 -15.69 -6.41 8.48
CA VAL A 122 -14.94 -7.50 9.14
C VAL A 122 -15.35 -8.86 8.58
N ALA A 123 -16.65 -9.09 8.40
CA ALA A 123 -17.16 -10.34 7.82
C ALA A 123 -16.66 -10.54 6.39
N GLU A 124 -16.72 -9.49 5.55
CA GLU A 124 -16.21 -9.55 4.17
C GLU A 124 -14.69 -9.78 4.13
N CYS A 125 -13.92 -9.13 5.01
CA CYS A 125 -12.49 -9.42 5.13
C CYS A 125 -12.23 -10.90 5.46
N GLY A 126 -12.98 -11.47 6.40
CA GLY A 126 -12.88 -12.88 6.77
C GLY A 126 -13.13 -13.79 5.58
N ARG A 127 -14.25 -13.56 4.86
CA ARG A 127 -14.63 -14.31 3.67
C ARG A 127 -13.55 -14.25 2.58
N ARG A 128 -13.01 -13.06 2.31
CA ARG A 128 -11.93 -12.87 1.32
C ARG A 128 -10.63 -13.56 1.71
N LEU A 129 -10.28 -13.57 2.99
CA LEU A 129 -9.11 -14.28 3.49
C LEU A 129 -9.26 -15.80 3.34
N GLU A 130 -10.46 -16.33 3.61
CA GLU A 130 -10.79 -17.74 3.38
C GLU A 130 -10.70 -18.11 1.89
N GLU A 131 -11.24 -17.29 0.98
CA GLU A 131 -11.17 -17.50 -0.47
C GLU A 131 -9.73 -17.64 -0.98
N ILE A 132 -8.81 -16.84 -0.45
CA ILE A 132 -7.38 -16.88 -0.84
C ILE A 132 -6.56 -17.86 0.01
N GLY A 133 -7.21 -18.62 0.89
CA GLY A 133 -6.60 -19.66 1.72
C GLY A 133 -5.65 -19.12 2.79
N ILE A 134 -5.98 -17.99 3.41
CA ILE A 134 -5.16 -17.35 4.44
C ILE A 134 -5.88 -17.40 5.79
N ALA A 135 -5.28 -18.13 6.74
CA ALA A 135 -5.67 -18.08 8.14
C ALA A 135 -4.93 -16.95 8.86
N ALA A 136 -5.67 -16.04 9.48
CA ALA A 136 -5.15 -14.93 10.28
C ALA A 136 -6.18 -14.46 11.31
N ARG A 137 -5.72 -13.79 12.36
CA ARG A 137 -6.56 -12.99 13.26
C ARG A 137 -6.60 -11.56 12.75
N LEU A 138 -7.79 -10.96 12.78
CA LEU A 138 -8.07 -9.65 12.22
C LEU A 138 -8.34 -8.64 13.34
N ILE A 139 -7.71 -7.46 13.22
CA ILE A 139 -7.99 -6.30 14.05
C ILE A 139 -8.37 -5.16 13.11
N CYS A 140 -9.64 -4.77 13.13
CA CYS A 140 -10.14 -3.60 12.42
C CYS A 140 -9.73 -2.35 13.19
N GLY A 141 -9.25 -1.35 12.46
CA GLY A 141 -8.87 -0.06 13.02
C GLY A 141 -9.80 1.06 12.58
N ARG A 142 -9.25 2.26 12.46
CA ARG A 142 -10.01 3.48 12.20
C ARG A 142 -10.68 3.46 10.80
N ALA A 143 -11.96 3.83 10.78
CA ALA A 143 -12.70 4.16 9.57
C ALA A 143 -12.14 5.44 8.91
N ARG A 144 -11.96 5.41 7.60
CA ARG A 144 -11.40 6.50 6.81
C ARG A 144 -12.12 6.60 5.47
N THR A 145 -12.01 7.78 4.86
CA THR A 145 -12.44 8.02 3.49
C THR A 145 -11.26 8.61 2.71
N MET A 146 -11.15 8.22 1.44
CA MET A 146 -10.17 8.81 0.51
C MET A 146 -10.85 9.18 -0.81
N ARG A 147 -10.14 9.95 -1.64
CA ARG A 147 -10.60 10.30 -2.99
C ARG A 147 -10.18 9.21 -3.98
N GLY A 148 -11.15 8.62 -4.65
CA GLY A 148 -10.96 7.79 -5.84
C GLY A 148 -11.33 8.53 -7.12
N GLU A 149 -11.18 7.86 -8.26
CA GLU A 149 -11.57 8.44 -9.56
C GLU A 149 -13.08 8.65 -9.69
N ALA A 150 -13.88 7.68 -9.22
CA ALA A 150 -15.35 7.72 -9.31
C ALA A 150 -16.03 8.47 -8.14
N GLY A 151 -15.26 8.94 -7.16
CA GLY A 151 -15.79 9.59 -5.96
C GLY A 151 -15.08 9.16 -4.68
N ALA A 152 -15.70 9.45 -3.55
CA ALA A 152 -15.18 9.06 -2.25
C ALA A 152 -15.21 7.54 -2.05
N ILE A 153 -14.09 6.97 -1.59
CA ILE A 153 -13.96 5.56 -1.23
C ILE A 153 -13.87 5.48 0.29
N SER A 154 -14.77 4.70 0.90
CA SER A 154 -14.73 4.39 2.34
C SER A 154 -13.97 3.10 2.59
N GLY A 155 -13.33 3.01 3.74
CA GLY A 155 -12.56 1.84 4.13
C GLY A 155 -12.02 1.95 5.55
N PHE A 156 -11.29 0.93 5.96
CA PHE A 156 -10.75 0.83 7.32
C PHE A 156 -9.26 0.49 7.25
N SER A 157 -8.49 0.93 8.24
CA SER A 157 -7.17 0.33 8.46
C SER A 157 -7.34 -1.09 9.01
N LEU A 158 -6.45 -2.00 8.62
CA LEU A 158 -6.54 -3.41 8.97
C LEU A 158 -5.20 -3.97 9.42
N MET A 159 -5.17 -4.63 10.56
CA MET A 159 -4.04 -5.43 10.99
C MET A 159 -4.41 -6.91 10.96
N LEU A 160 -3.56 -7.72 10.34
CA LEU A 160 -3.66 -9.17 10.31
C LEU A 160 -2.48 -9.76 11.06
N HIS A 161 -2.72 -10.65 12.01
CA HIS A 161 -1.65 -11.26 12.81
C HIS A 161 -1.84 -12.77 13.00
N GLY A 162 -0.77 -13.45 13.40
CA GLY A 162 -0.75 -14.92 13.47
C GLY A 162 -0.57 -15.59 12.11
N LEU A 163 -0.04 -14.85 11.12
CA LEU A 163 0.24 -15.37 9.78
C LEU A 163 1.48 -16.28 9.79
N THR A 164 1.42 -17.38 9.05
CA THR A 164 2.63 -18.12 8.67
C THR A 164 3.45 -17.31 7.67
N ALA A 165 4.70 -17.68 7.44
CA ALA A 165 5.53 -17.01 6.45
C ALA A 165 4.91 -17.08 5.04
N GLU A 166 4.34 -18.22 4.68
CA GLU A 166 3.62 -18.42 3.42
C GLU A 166 2.40 -17.50 3.31
N HIS A 167 1.53 -17.50 4.33
CA HIS A 167 0.34 -16.64 4.33
C HIS A 167 0.70 -15.15 4.29
N ALA A 168 1.76 -14.74 4.99
CA ALA A 168 2.24 -13.36 4.96
C ALA A 168 2.73 -12.92 3.57
N LEU A 169 3.42 -13.80 2.83
CA LEU A 169 3.86 -13.52 1.46
C LEU A 169 2.67 -13.53 0.49
N ARG A 170 1.73 -14.47 0.65
CA ARG A 170 0.52 -14.56 -0.16
C ARG A 170 -0.34 -13.31 0.01
N LEU A 171 -0.55 -12.87 1.25
CA LEU A 171 -1.24 -11.62 1.58
C LEU A 171 -0.53 -10.40 0.98
N GLN A 172 0.79 -10.31 1.10
CA GLN A 172 1.54 -9.19 0.52
C GLN A 172 1.42 -9.16 -1.02
N THR A 173 1.40 -10.32 -1.65
CA THR A 173 1.29 -10.49 -3.11
C THR A 173 -0.10 -10.07 -3.59
N LEU A 174 -1.16 -10.68 -3.04
CA LEU A 174 -2.53 -10.50 -3.50
C LEU A 174 -3.16 -9.21 -2.96
N GLY A 175 -2.84 -8.83 -1.72
CA GLY A 175 -3.56 -7.81 -0.96
C GLY A 175 -4.95 -8.25 -0.54
N LEU A 176 -5.77 -7.27 -0.16
CA LEU A 176 -7.17 -7.48 0.20
C LEU A 176 -8.02 -6.29 -0.24
N GLY A 177 -9.14 -6.55 -0.92
CA GLY A 177 -10.01 -5.51 -1.45
C GLY A 177 -9.47 -4.82 -2.70
N ASP A 178 -10.09 -3.69 -3.03
CA ASP A 178 -9.89 -3.00 -4.30
C ASP A 178 -8.96 -1.80 -4.17
N GLY A 179 -8.57 -1.21 -5.32
CA GLY A 179 -7.88 0.08 -5.33
C GLY A 179 -6.38 0.01 -4.99
N ARG A 180 -5.69 -1.10 -5.29
CA ARG A 180 -4.23 -1.24 -5.08
C ARG A 180 -3.41 -0.11 -5.71
N LYS A 181 -3.89 0.50 -6.79
CA LYS A 181 -3.24 1.66 -7.44
C LYS A 181 -3.33 2.94 -6.61
N LEU A 182 -4.31 3.02 -5.70
CA LEU A 182 -4.46 4.11 -4.74
C LEU A 182 -3.81 3.77 -3.38
N GLY A 183 -3.12 2.64 -3.28
CA GLY A 183 -2.53 2.14 -2.03
C GLY A 183 -3.51 1.50 -1.06
N CYS A 184 -4.72 1.19 -1.52
CA CYS A 184 -5.69 0.41 -0.77
C CYS A 184 -5.33 -1.08 -0.79
N GLY A 185 -5.55 -1.78 0.31
CA GLY A 185 -5.41 -3.24 0.34
C GLY A 185 -3.98 -3.75 0.30
N ILE A 186 -2.99 -2.86 0.44
CA ILE A 186 -1.57 -3.23 0.40
C ILE A 186 -1.04 -3.41 1.81
N PHE A 187 -0.57 -4.62 2.09
CA PHE A 187 -0.04 -4.98 3.40
C PHE A 187 1.47 -4.79 3.46
N VAL A 188 1.91 -4.17 4.55
CA VAL A 188 3.32 -4.00 4.91
C VAL A 188 3.63 -4.73 6.23
N PRO A 189 4.85 -5.27 6.37
CA PRO A 189 5.28 -5.92 7.61
C PRO A 189 5.16 -4.99 8.81
N HIS A 190 4.43 -5.40 9.85
CA HIS A 190 4.27 -4.65 11.09
C HIS A 190 5.08 -5.31 12.20
N LYS A 191 5.85 -4.52 12.96
CA LYS A 191 6.50 -5.03 14.17
C LYS A 191 5.43 -5.18 15.23
N THR A 192 5.06 -6.41 15.56
CA THR A 192 4.35 -6.66 16.82
C THR A 192 5.34 -6.48 17.95
N ALA A 193 5.03 -5.61 18.92
CA ALA A 193 5.65 -5.73 20.23
C ALA A 193 5.17 -7.07 20.79
N THR A 194 6.08 -8.03 20.92
CA THR A 194 5.81 -9.22 21.72
C THR A 194 5.53 -8.70 23.13
N ALA A 195 4.30 -8.87 23.62
CA ALA A 195 4.02 -8.62 25.03
C ALA A 195 5.02 -9.45 25.84
N VAL A 196 5.90 -8.77 26.58
CA VAL A 196 6.75 -9.43 27.57
C VAL A 196 5.79 -9.82 28.70
N GLY A 197 5.19 -10.98 28.55
CA GLY A 197 4.44 -11.59 29.63
C GLY A 197 5.43 -12.07 30.68
N THR A 198 5.31 -11.60 31.91
CA THR A 198 5.75 -12.35 33.10
C THR A 198 5.22 -11.69 34.37
N PRO A 199 4.95 -12.44 35.45
CA PRO A 199 4.28 -13.74 35.60
C PRO A 199 2.86 -13.61 36.18
#